data_AF-A0A0G1KN99-F1
#
_entry.id   AF-A0A0G1KN99-F1
#
_cell.length_a   1.000
_cell.length_b   1.000
_cell.length_c   1.000
_cell.angle_alpha   90.00
_cell.angle_beta   90.00
_cell.angle_gamma   90.00
#
_symmetry.space_group_name_H-M   'P 1'
#
loop_
_entity.id
_entity.type
_entity.pdbx_description
1 polymer ?
#
loop_
_entity_poly.entity_id
_entity_poly.type
_entity_poly.pdbx_seq_one_letter_code
_entity_poly.pdbx_strand_id
1 'polypeptide(L)'
;MTKKDKILLLPVKPVVQVNGYECGVACVQTILGTRGLKSNRLSLKKSLHTTKSYGTLSHRIKNLFKLHGLKAKEKFGANLGDIEAELSKGRSVCKR
;
A
#
# COMPACT_ATOMS: atom_id res chain seq x y z
N MET A 1 -13.93 -22.10 -21.64
CA MET A 1 -13.14 -22.41 -20.43
C MET A 1 -13.35 -21.30 -19.42
N THR A 2 -14.08 -21.56 -18.33
CA THR A 2 -14.21 -20.64 -17.21
C THR A 2 -12.86 -20.50 -16.51
N LYS A 3 -12.34 -19.28 -16.42
CA LYS A 3 -11.08 -18.98 -15.71
C LYS A 3 -11.30 -19.37 -14.25
N LYS A 4 -10.59 -20.40 -13.75
CA LYS A 4 -10.62 -20.75 -12.33
C LYS A 4 -10.08 -19.56 -11.52
N ASP A 5 -10.82 -19.11 -10.52
CA ASP A 5 -10.37 -18.07 -9.60
C ASP A 5 -9.05 -18.50 -8.95
N LYS A 6 -7.99 -17.73 -9.18
CA LYS A 6 -6.70 -17.95 -8.55
C LYS A 6 -6.66 -17.17 -7.24
N ILE A 7 -6.70 -17.88 -6.11
CA ILE A 7 -6.49 -17.27 -4.80
C ILE A 7 -4.99 -17.02 -4.62
N LEU A 8 -4.59 -15.75 -4.59
CA LEU A 8 -3.23 -15.36 -4.31
C LEU A 8 -3.08 -15.10 -2.80
N LEU A 9 -2.49 -16.04 -2.07
CA LEU A 9 -2.16 -15.85 -0.66
C LEU A 9 -0.86 -15.06 -0.53
N LEU A 10 -0.95 -13.82 -0.06
CA LEU A 10 0.21 -13.01 0.29
C LEU A 10 0.39 -13.03 1.81
N PRO A 11 1.58 -13.38 2.32
CA PRO A 11 1.87 -13.35 3.76
C PRO A 11 1.95 -11.89 4.21
N VAL A 12 0.81 -11.31 4.54
CA VAL A 12 0.69 -9.94 5.04
C VAL A 12 0.23 -9.95 6.49
N LYS A 13 0.86 -9.15 7.35
CA LYS A 13 0.33 -8.90 8.69
C LYS A 13 -0.80 -7.89 8.56
N PRO A 14 -2.02 -8.19 9.02
CA PRO A 14 -3.13 -7.25 8.92
C PRO A 14 -2.84 -5.99 9.74
N VAL A 15 -3.15 -4.84 9.17
CA VAL A 15 -3.07 -3.53 9.84
C VAL A 15 -4.46 -2.92 9.84
N VAL A 16 -4.96 -2.56 11.02
CA VAL A 16 -6.26 -1.91 11.18
C VAL A 16 -6.06 -0.39 11.16
N GLN A 17 -6.80 0.31 10.30
CA GLN A 17 -6.81 1.77 10.30
C GLN A 17 -7.57 2.31 11.52
N VAL A 18 -7.12 3.44 12.06
CA VAL A 18 -7.72 4.02 13.29
C VAL A 18 -8.93 4.90 12.99
N ASN A 19 -9.02 5.49 11.79
CA ASN A 19 -10.13 6.33 11.35
C ASN A 19 -10.26 6.32 9.82
N GLY A 20 -11.28 6.99 9.28
CA GLY A 20 -11.59 7.02 7.85
C GLY A 20 -10.57 7.73 6.95
N TYR A 21 -9.55 8.40 7.51
CA TYR A 21 -8.52 9.11 6.75
C TYR A 21 -7.16 8.40 6.76
N GLU A 22 -6.98 7.38 7.61
CA GLU A 22 -5.71 6.66 7.78
C GLU A 22 -5.56 5.42 6.88
N CYS A 23 -6.43 5.22 5.90
CA CYS A 23 -6.34 4.09 4.95
C CYS A 23 -4.98 4.04 4.24
N GLY A 24 -4.48 5.19 3.77
CA GLY A 24 -3.17 5.31 3.14
C GLY A 24 -2.01 4.97 4.09
N VAL A 25 -2.13 5.33 5.37
CA VAL A 25 -1.15 4.98 6.42
C VAL A 25 -1.13 3.47 6.64
N ALA A 26 -2.30 2.84 6.77
CA ALA A 26 -2.42 1.40 6.95
C ALA A 26 -1.88 0.61 5.75
N CYS A 27 -2.17 1.05 4.53
CA CYS A 27 -1.62 0.46 3.31
C CYS A 27 -0.08 0.54 3.27
N VAL A 28 0.49 1.71 3.55
CA VAL A 28 1.95 1.89 3.59
C VAL A 28 2.58 1.01 4.68
N GLN A 29 1.99 0.98 5.87
CA GLN A 29 2.49 0.15 6.98
C GLN A 29 2.51 -1.34 6.61
N THR A 30 1.46 -1.82 5.95
CA THR A 30 1.36 -3.20 5.45
C THR A 30 2.46 -3.49 4.41
N ILE A 31 2.65 -2.59 3.44
CA ILE A 31 3.66 -2.75 2.38
C ILE A 31 5.07 -2.74 2.98
N LEU A 32 5.39 -1.82 3.88
CA LEU A 32 6.69 -1.81 4.56
C LEU A 32 6.90 -3.09 5.38
N GLY A 33 5.87 -3.53 6.12
CA GLY A 33 5.92 -4.75 6.92
C GLY A 33 6.18 -6.02 6.09
N THR A 34 5.56 -6.15 4.92
CA THR A 34 5.79 -7.27 3.99
C THR A 34 7.20 -7.29 3.40
N ARG A 35 7.91 -6.15 3.45
CA ARG A 35 9.31 -6.02 3.05
C ARG A 35 10.29 -6.09 4.22
N GLY A 36 9.83 -6.46 5.42
CA GLY A 36 10.65 -6.51 6.63
C GLY A 36 11.02 -5.14 7.20
N LEU A 37 10.47 -4.05 6.66
CA LEU A 37 10.73 -2.69 7.13
C LEU A 37 9.80 -2.35 8.29
N LYS A 38 10.38 -2.23 9.48
CA LYS A 38 9.64 -1.78 10.67
C LYS A 38 9.18 -0.34 10.48
N SER A 39 7.94 -0.07 10.86
CA SER A 39 7.37 1.27 10.79
C SER A 39 6.40 1.48 11.95
N ASN A 40 6.29 2.74 12.39
CA ASN A 40 5.37 3.17 13.44
C ASN A 40 4.25 4.01 12.81
N ARG A 41 2.99 3.68 13.11
CA ARG A 41 1.80 4.39 12.60
C ARG A 41 1.87 5.91 12.80
N LEU A 42 2.25 6.40 13.99
CA LEU A 42 2.32 7.84 14.27
C LEU A 42 3.40 8.53 13.45
N SER A 43 4.56 7.89 13.29
CA SER A 43 5.63 8.39 12.43
C SER A 43 5.22 8.42 10.97
N LEU A 44 4.59 7.34 10.48
CA LEU A 44 4.06 7.28 9.11
C LEU A 44 3.00 8.35 8.87
N LYS A 45 2.06 8.51 9.81
CA LYS A 45 1.03 9.55 9.77
C LYS A 45 1.63 10.95 9.61
N LYS A 46 2.68 11.25 10.39
CA LYS A 46 3.43 12.52 10.29
C LYS A 46 4.10 12.67 8.93
N SER A 47 4.87 11.67 8.48
CA SER A 47 5.57 11.71 7.18
C SER A 47 4.62 11.80 5.98
N LEU A 48 3.43 11.21 6.09
CA LEU A 48 2.40 11.20 5.06
C LEU A 48 1.45 12.41 5.15
N HIS A 49 1.64 13.30 6.13
CA HIS A 49 0.79 14.47 6.38
C HIS A 49 -0.69 14.12 6.52
N THR A 50 -0.98 12.94 7.08
CA THR A 50 -2.36 12.47 7.28
C THR A 50 -2.87 12.96 8.63
N THR A 51 -4.08 13.52 8.66
CA THR A 51 -4.68 14.09 9.88
C THR A 51 -5.96 13.34 10.25
N LYS A 52 -6.70 13.82 11.26
CA LYS A 52 -8.01 13.26 11.63
C LYS A 52 -9.13 13.61 10.63
N SER A 53 -8.86 14.54 9.71
CA SER A 53 -9.84 15.08 8.75
C SER A 53 -9.29 15.13 7.31
N TYR A 54 -8.09 14.62 7.08
CA TYR A 54 -7.41 14.69 5.78
C TYR A 54 -6.57 13.45 5.51
N GLY A 55 -6.83 12.81 4.37
CA GLY A 55 -6.18 11.57 3.96
C GLY A 55 -4.79 11.75 3.34
N THR A 56 -4.21 10.65 2.89
CA THR A 56 -2.87 10.64 2.30
C THR A 56 -2.87 10.94 0.79
N LEU A 57 -1.98 11.84 0.35
CA LEU A 57 -1.75 12.13 -1.08
C LEU A 57 -0.75 11.17 -1.74
N SER A 58 -0.96 10.90 -3.04
CA SER A 58 -0.15 9.94 -3.81
C SER A 58 1.34 10.27 -3.80
N HIS A 59 1.68 11.54 -3.99
CA HIS A 59 3.07 11.98 -4.06
C HIS A 59 3.79 11.80 -2.71
N ARG A 60 3.09 11.91 -1.58
CA ARG A 60 3.67 11.68 -0.24
C ARG A 60 4.04 10.21 -0.04
N ILE A 61 3.18 9.30 -0.48
CA ILE A 61 3.45 7.85 -0.46
C ILE A 61 4.67 7.53 -1.34
N LYS A 62 4.70 8.05 -2.57
CA LYS A 62 5.82 7.84 -3.50
C LYS A 62 7.14 8.36 -2.92
N ASN A 63 7.15 9.56 -2.33
CA ASN A 63 8.33 10.13 -1.70
C ASN A 63 8.80 9.30 -0.50
N LEU A 64 7.87 8.87 0.36
CA LEU A 64 8.19 8.02 1.49
C LEU A 64 8.82 6.68 1.04
N PHE A 65 8.26 6.03 0.03
CA PHE A 65 8.84 4.80 -0.51
C PHE A 65 10.23 5.03 -1.09
N LYS A 66 10.46 6.16 -1.78
CA LYS A 66 11.79 6.53 -2.29
C LYS A 66 12.82 6.64 -1.15
N LEU A 67 12.46 7.19 0.00
CA LEU A 67 13.34 7.26 1.18
C LEU A 67 13.73 5.88 1.74
N HIS A 68 12.90 4.86 1.50
CA HIS A 68 13.17 3.47 1.86
C HIS A 68 13.80 2.66 0.71
N GLY A 69 14.29 3.32 -0.35
CA GLY A 69 14.88 2.65 -1.51
C GLY A 69 13.86 1.90 -2.38
N LEU A 70 12.57 2.16 -2.20
CA LEU A 70 11.49 1.51 -2.94
C LEU A 70 11.01 2.41 -4.08
N LYS A 71 10.83 1.81 -5.27
CA LYS A 71 10.27 2.50 -6.43
C LYS A 71 8.76 2.24 -6.52
N ALA A 72 7.98 3.32 -6.53
CA ALA A 72 6.54 3.26 -6.72
C ALA A 72 6.14 3.86 -8.08
N LYS A 73 5.17 3.23 -8.75
CA LYS A 73 4.53 3.74 -9.98
C LYS A 73 3.05 3.93 -9.70
N GLU A 74 2.45 4.93 -10.34
CA GLU A 74 1.02 5.22 -10.25
C GLU A 74 0.35 4.82 -11.56
N LYS A 75 -0.81 4.16 -11.45
CA LYS A 75 -1.65 3.77 -12.60
C LYS A 75 -3.09 4.12 -12.28
N PHE A 76 -3.70 4.99 -13.08
CA PHE A 76 -5.11 5.32 -12.98
C PHE A 76 -5.96 4.22 -13.61
N GLY A 77 -7.12 3.91 -13.01
CA GLY A 77 -8.06 2.91 -13.53
C GLY A 77 -7.52 1.47 -13.54
N ALA A 78 -6.63 1.12 -12.63
CA ALA A 78 -6.09 -0.24 -12.55
C ALA A 78 -7.22 -1.27 -12.34
N ASN A 79 -7.31 -2.23 -13.26
CA ASN A 79 -8.29 -3.31 -13.19
C ASN A 79 -7.73 -4.53 -12.42
N LEU A 80 -8.55 -5.55 -12.21
CA LEU A 80 -8.11 -6.76 -11.48
C LEU A 80 -6.91 -7.45 -12.16
N GLY A 81 -6.91 -7.53 -13.50
CA GLY A 81 -5.81 -8.13 -14.25
C GLY A 81 -4.48 -7.40 -14.07
N ASP A 82 -4.51 -6.07 -13.93
CA ASP A 82 -3.32 -5.27 -13.62
C ASP A 82 -2.76 -5.61 -12.24
N ILE A 83 -3.65 -5.75 -11.26
CA ILE A 83 -3.28 -6.08 -9.87
C ILE A 83 -2.64 -7.47 -9.85
N GLU A 84 -3.30 -8.47 -10.44
CA GLU A 84 -2.77 -9.84 -10.55
C GLU A 84 -1.41 -9.89 -11.27
N ALA A 85 -1.24 -9.12 -12.35
CA ALA A 85 -0.01 -9.07 -13.12
C ALA A 85 1.16 -8.43 -12.37
N GLU A 86 0.92 -7.52 -11.42
CA GLU A 86 1.97 -6.96 -10.58
C GLU A 86 2.24 -7.84 -9.35
N LEU A 87 1.20 -8.40 -8.73
CA LEU A 87 1.36 -9.31 -7.60
C LEU A 87 2.11 -10.60 -8.00
N SER A 88 1.83 -11.16 -9.19
CA SER A 88 2.55 -12.33 -9.74
C SER A 88 4.04 -12.08 -9.98
N LYS A 89 4.46 -10.81 -10.10
CA LYS A 89 5.88 -10.39 -10.17
C LYS A 89 6.49 -10.17 -8.77
N GLY A 90 5.79 -10.52 -7.70
CA GLY A 90 6.21 -10.25 -6.31
C GLY A 90 6.15 -8.78 -5.91
N ARG A 91 5.44 -7.94 -6.66
CA ARG A 91 5.28 -6.51 -6.34
C ARG A 91 4.04 -6.30 -5.49
N SER A 92 4.07 -5.29 -4.64
CA SER A 92 2.93 -4.90 -3.81
C SER A 92 2.10 -3.84 -4.52
N VAL A 93 0.78 -3.91 -4.37
CA VAL A 93 -0.16 -2.95 -4.97
C VAL A 93 -0.95 -2.26 -3.87
N CYS A 94 -1.10 -0.93 -3.98
CA CYS A 94 -1.93 -0.11 -3.11
C CYS A 94 -3.05 0.50 -3.94
N LYS A 95 -4.31 0.17 -3.63
CA LYS A 95 -5.48 0.83 -4.20
C LYS A 95 -5.94 1.92 -3.22
N ARG A 96 -6.14 3.13 -3.72
CA ARG A 96 -6.71 4.25 -2.96
C ARG A 96 -8.04 4.67 -3.58
#